data_AF-A0A0D3JD09-F1
#
_entry.id   AF-A0A0D3JD09-F1
#
_cell.length_a   1.000
_cell.length_b   1.000
_cell.length_c   1.000
_cell.angle_alpha   90.00
_cell.angle_beta   90.00
_cell.angle_gamma   90.00
#
_symmetry.space_group_name_H-M   'P 1'
#
loop_
_entity.id
_entity.type
_entity.pdbx_description
1 polymer ?
#
loop_
_entity_poly.entity_id
_entity_poly.type
_entity_poly.pdbx_seq_one_letter_code
_entity_poly.pdbx_strand_id
1 'polypeptide(L)'
;MHTELKKALQQEVLAAKSRWGGAIKLSKAPAGTPTAPLPIGVERTIARPASAEAFDVDDLRVRLLIDGPSASAECVRVEVSGDALPAQLQAAAAARVAELWGGILTKYSLAAPAAGGPFAIERVLAWCETKYTELLNLVPELVEGYDGVNEVGVTIRRYCLVDRAEGGEGGGGSSSEEEEEGEGEGEGEGEESSSEESGGRRKEAEALGEDARAPQGLSKKQQEASGVAMKKEKLEKKQGTRLRKQGAKANKFDAEAAGKKANKKNGLLH
;
A
#
# COMPACT_ATOMS: atom_id res chain seq x y z
N MET A 1 -35.11 -5.76 23.60
CA MET A 1 -33.71 -6.11 23.31
C MET A 1 -33.51 -6.80 21.97
N HIS A 2 -33.89 -8.07 21.76
CA HIS A 2 -33.65 -8.73 20.44
C HIS A 2 -34.32 -8.04 19.24
N THR A 3 -35.49 -7.44 19.43
CA THR A 3 -36.21 -6.71 18.36
C THR A 3 -35.50 -5.40 17.98
N GLU A 4 -34.83 -4.75 18.93
CA GLU A 4 -34.10 -3.49 18.70
C GLU A 4 -32.78 -3.77 17.97
N LEU A 5 -32.05 -4.82 18.37
CA LEU A 5 -30.84 -5.25 17.67
C LEU A 5 -31.13 -5.68 16.24
N LYS A 6 -32.24 -6.38 15.98
CA LYS A 6 -32.68 -6.71 14.62
C LYS A 6 -32.96 -5.46 13.78
N LYS A 7 -33.59 -4.43 14.36
CA LYS A 7 -33.82 -3.15 13.68
C LYS A 7 -32.51 -2.40 13.41
N ALA A 8 -31.59 -2.38 14.37
CA ALA A 8 -30.27 -1.76 14.22
C ALA A 8 -29.47 -2.46 13.11
N LEU A 9 -29.47 -3.80 13.08
CA LEU A 9 -28.84 -4.57 12.01
C LEU A 9 -29.43 -4.24 10.64
N GLN A 10 -30.76 -4.18 10.52
CA GLN A 10 -31.42 -3.78 9.28
C GLN A 10 -31.01 -2.37 8.85
N GLN A 11 -30.93 -1.42 9.78
CA GLN A 11 -30.49 -0.05 9.50
C GLN A 11 -29.03 -0.02 9.02
N GLU A 12 -28.12 -0.76 9.66
CA GLU A 12 -26.72 -0.83 9.22
C GLU A 12 -26.57 -1.46 7.84
N VAL A 13 -27.30 -2.55 7.57
CA VAL A 13 -27.31 -3.20 6.26
C VAL A 13 -27.83 -2.25 5.18
N LEU A 14 -28.87 -1.47 5.49
CA LEU A 14 -29.39 -0.45 4.59
C LEU A 14 -28.40 0.71 4.39
N ALA A 15 -27.72 1.15 5.45
CA ALA A 15 -26.68 2.18 5.36
C ALA A 15 -25.54 1.71 4.44
N ALA A 16 -25.05 0.49 4.65
CA ALA A 16 -24.03 -0.11 3.80
C ALA A 16 -24.51 -0.18 2.33
N LYS A 17 -25.72 -0.67 2.08
CA LYS A 17 -26.29 -0.71 0.72
C LYS A 17 -26.42 0.70 0.11
N SER A 18 -26.76 1.71 0.90
CA SER A 18 -26.83 3.10 0.44
C SER A 18 -25.46 3.67 0.10
N ARG A 19 -24.41 3.30 0.84
CA ARG A 19 -23.05 3.79 0.65
C ARG A 19 -22.37 3.17 -0.56
N TRP A 20 -22.49 1.86 -0.74
CA TRP A 20 -21.75 1.12 -1.77
C TRP A 20 -22.61 0.63 -2.94
N GLY A 21 -23.93 0.80 -2.88
CA GLY A 21 -24.84 0.51 -3.99
C GLY A 21 -24.74 -0.93 -4.49
N GLY A 22 -24.55 -1.09 -5.80
CA GLY A 22 -24.45 -2.39 -6.47
C GLY A 22 -23.22 -3.21 -6.10
N ALA A 23 -22.26 -2.62 -5.41
CA ALA A 23 -21.04 -3.30 -5.01
C ALA A 23 -21.15 -4.03 -3.65
N ILE A 24 -22.36 -4.04 -3.06
CA ILE A 24 -22.76 -4.89 -1.93
C ILE A 24 -23.85 -5.87 -2.35
N LYS A 25 -23.66 -7.13 -1.96
CA LYS A 25 -24.66 -8.20 -2.08
C LYS A 25 -25.11 -8.65 -0.70
N LEU A 26 -26.40 -8.93 -0.56
CA LEU A 26 -27.00 -9.42 0.66
C LEU A 26 -27.47 -10.85 0.45
N SER A 27 -27.09 -11.73 1.36
CA SER A 27 -27.53 -13.12 1.41
C SER A 27 -28.21 -13.39 2.74
N LYS A 28 -29.22 -14.26 2.73
CA LYS A 28 -29.91 -14.75 3.93
C LYS A 28 -30.11 -16.24 3.77
N ALA A 29 -30.24 -16.96 4.88
CA ALA A 29 -30.64 -18.36 4.80
C ALA A 29 -31.97 -18.53 4.04
N PRO A 30 -32.14 -19.62 3.27
CA PRO A 30 -33.37 -19.89 2.53
C PRO A 30 -34.60 -19.88 3.45
N ALA A 31 -35.72 -19.36 2.95
CA ALA A 31 -36.97 -19.36 3.70
C ALA A 31 -37.41 -20.82 3.99
N GLY A 32 -37.72 -21.12 5.25
CA GLY A 32 -38.15 -22.46 5.69
C GLY A 32 -37.06 -23.30 6.36
N THR A 33 -35.80 -22.84 6.42
CA THR A 33 -34.80 -23.47 7.30
C THR A 33 -35.05 -23.09 8.75
N PRO A 34 -34.74 -23.97 9.73
CA PRO A 34 -34.94 -23.69 11.16
C PRO A 34 -34.12 -22.51 11.66
N THR A 35 -33.06 -22.12 10.94
CA THR A 35 -32.21 -20.98 11.28
C THR A 35 -32.65 -19.69 10.60
N ALA A 36 -33.58 -19.73 9.62
CA ALA A 36 -33.99 -18.55 8.87
C ALA A 36 -34.53 -17.45 9.82
N PRO A 37 -34.13 -16.17 9.62
CA PRO A 37 -33.39 -15.63 8.48
C PRO A 37 -31.86 -15.65 8.62
N LEU A 38 -31.31 -16.29 9.66
CA LEU A 38 -29.87 -16.36 9.93
C LEU A 38 -29.22 -17.60 9.27
N PRO A 39 -27.95 -17.49 8.84
CA PRO A 39 -27.11 -16.31 8.88
C PRO A 39 -27.51 -15.22 7.87
N ILE A 40 -27.24 -13.97 8.22
CA ILE A 40 -27.32 -12.83 7.32
C ILE A 40 -25.90 -12.55 6.83
N GLY A 41 -25.66 -12.66 5.53
CA GLY A 41 -24.37 -12.36 4.91
C GLY A 41 -24.40 -11.02 4.17
N VAL A 42 -23.43 -10.16 4.45
CA VAL A 42 -23.17 -8.91 3.75
C VAL A 42 -21.85 -9.05 3.01
N GLU A 43 -21.90 -9.18 1.69
CA GLU A 43 -20.73 -9.30 0.82
C GLU A 43 -20.43 -7.98 0.13
N ARG A 44 -19.16 -7.59 0.09
CA ARG A 44 -18.66 -6.36 -0.55
C ARG A 44 -17.51 -6.71 -1.48
N THR A 45 -17.60 -6.30 -2.75
CA THR A 45 -16.51 -6.43 -3.75
C THR A 45 -15.65 -5.17 -3.80
N ILE A 46 -14.55 -5.13 -3.07
CA ILE A 46 -13.63 -4.00 -2.99
C ILE A 46 -12.72 -4.02 -4.22
N ALA A 47 -12.91 -3.05 -5.13
CA ALA A 47 -12.01 -2.87 -6.27
C ALA A 47 -10.62 -2.39 -5.82
N ARG A 48 -9.58 -2.75 -6.59
CA ARG A 48 -8.20 -2.34 -6.38
C ARG A 48 -8.09 -0.82 -6.24
N PRO A 49 -7.63 -0.28 -5.10
CA PRO A 49 -7.35 1.13 -4.95
C PRO A 49 -6.05 1.51 -5.67
N ALA A 50 -5.86 2.79 -5.98
CA ALA A 50 -4.63 3.30 -6.60
C ALA A 50 -3.36 3.00 -5.76
N SER A 51 -3.49 2.92 -4.43
CA SER A 51 -2.38 2.53 -3.54
C SER A 51 -1.91 1.08 -3.72
N ALA A 52 -2.69 0.26 -4.43
CA ALA A 52 -2.39 -1.13 -4.71
C ALA A 52 -2.18 -1.38 -6.21
N GLU A 53 -1.97 -0.34 -7.03
CA GLU A 53 -1.75 -0.45 -8.48
C GLU A 53 -0.62 -1.42 -8.87
N ALA A 54 0.40 -1.53 -8.02
CA ALA A 54 1.51 -2.47 -8.21
C ALA A 54 1.11 -3.95 -8.04
N PHE A 55 -0.07 -4.27 -7.49
CA PHE A 55 -0.54 -5.63 -7.28
C PHE A 55 -1.46 -6.07 -8.43
N ASP A 56 -1.25 -7.29 -8.92
CA ASP A 56 -2.09 -7.93 -9.94
C ASP A 56 -3.34 -8.59 -9.34
N VAL A 57 -4.05 -7.84 -8.51
CA VAL A 57 -5.31 -8.26 -7.88
C VAL A 57 -6.34 -7.18 -8.15
N ASP A 58 -7.37 -7.46 -8.95
CA ASP A 58 -8.35 -6.44 -9.37
C ASP A 58 -9.44 -6.18 -8.32
N ASP A 59 -9.88 -7.21 -7.60
CA ASP A 59 -10.87 -7.10 -6.54
C ASP A 59 -10.67 -8.06 -5.37
N LEU A 60 -11.19 -7.64 -4.22
CA LEU A 60 -11.25 -8.42 -2.99
C LEU A 60 -12.70 -8.49 -2.52
N ARG A 61 -13.25 -9.70 -2.40
CA ARG A 61 -14.62 -9.93 -1.92
C ARG A 61 -14.59 -10.26 -0.44
N VAL A 62 -15.11 -9.36 0.38
CA VAL A 62 -15.22 -9.54 1.83
C VAL A 62 -16.67 -9.81 2.19
N ARG A 63 -16.93 -10.95 2.82
CA ARG A 63 -18.27 -11.35 3.26
C ARG A 63 -18.33 -11.44 4.78
N LEU A 64 -19.18 -10.62 5.35
CA LEU A 64 -19.47 -10.55 6.78
C LEU A 64 -20.74 -11.36 7.06
N LEU A 65 -20.60 -12.45 7.81
CA LEU A 65 -21.69 -13.34 8.19
C LEU A 65 -22.10 -13.07 9.63
N ILE A 66 -23.39 -12.93 9.87
CA ILE A 66 -23.97 -12.71 11.20
C ILE A 66 -24.89 -13.90 11.49
N ASP A 67 -24.44 -14.77 12.38
CA ASP A 67 -25.08 -16.05 12.72
C ASP A 67 -26.12 -15.93 13.85
N GLY A 68 -26.09 -14.83 14.60
CA GLY A 68 -26.93 -14.63 15.77
C GLY A 68 -27.59 -13.25 15.85
N PRO A 69 -28.63 -13.08 16.70
CA PRO A 69 -29.28 -11.79 16.92
C PRO A 69 -28.49 -10.86 17.86
N SER A 70 -27.26 -11.23 18.23
CA SER A 70 -26.39 -10.52 19.17
C SER A 70 -25.22 -9.87 18.43
N ALA A 71 -24.85 -8.66 18.85
CA ALA A 71 -23.66 -7.96 18.38
C ALA A 71 -22.42 -8.40 19.20
N SER A 72 -22.09 -9.70 19.13
CA SER A 72 -20.95 -10.30 19.83
C SER A 72 -20.02 -11.01 18.85
N ALA A 73 -18.74 -11.12 19.23
CA ALA A 73 -17.73 -11.79 18.41
C ALA A 73 -18.07 -13.26 18.07
N GLU A 74 -18.79 -13.95 18.96
CA GLU A 74 -19.24 -15.33 18.76
C GLU A 74 -20.34 -15.48 17.71
N CYS A 75 -21.04 -14.39 17.38
CA CYS A 75 -22.17 -14.39 16.45
C CYS A 75 -21.76 -13.90 15.06
N VAL A 76 -20.48 -13.70 14.79
CA VAL A 76 -19.99 -13.18 13.51
C VAL A 76 -18.88 -14.05 12.92
N ARG A 77 -18.88 -14.17 11.60
CA ARG A 77 -17.83 -14.84 10.82
C ARG A 77 -17.46 -13.99 9.63
N VAL A 78 -16.23 -14.17 9.14
CA VAL A 78 -15.73 -13.46 7.97
C VAL A 78 -15.21 -14.46 6.96
N GLU A 79 -15.57 -14.25 5.70
CA GLU A 79 -15.00 -14.93 4.55
C GLU A 79 -14.36 -13.87 3.65
N VAL A 80 -13.19 -14.17 3.10
CA VAL A 80 -12.51 -13.33 2.12
C VAL A 80 -12.21 -14.19 0.91
N SER A 81 -12.52 -13.69 -0.30
CA SER A 81 -12.28 -14.39 -1.55
C SER A 81 -11.85 -13.41 -2.64
N GLY A 82 -11.22 -13.93 -3.68
CA GLY A 82 -10.85 -13.19 -4.89
C GLY A 82 -10.23 -14.14 -5.90
N ASP A 83 -10.36 -13.85 -7.18
CA ASP A 83 -10.03 -14.82 -8.24
C ASP A 83 -8.53 -15.15 -8.27
N ALA A 84 -7.67 -14.21 -7.90
CA ALA A 84 -6.21 -14.37 -7.83
C ALA A 84 -5.67 -14.63 -6.42
N LEU A 85 -6.53 -14.83 -5.41
CA LEU A 85 -6.07 -14.96 -4.02
C LEU A 85 -5.80 -16.42 -3.64
N PRO A 86 -4.58 -16.79 -3.20
CA PRO A 86 -4.31 -18.12 -2.67
C PRO A 86 -5.13 -18.41 -1.40
N ALA A 87 -5.49 -19.67 -1.17
CA ALA A 87 -6.35 -20.08 -0.05
C ALA A 87 -5.75 -19.70 1.33
N GLN A 88 -4.42 -19.82 1.47
CA GLN A 88 -3.72 -19.44 2.69
C GLN A 88 -3.86 -17.93 2.98
N LEU A 89 -3.75 -17.08 1.95
CA LEU A 89 -3.95 -15.63 2.08
C LEU A 89 -5.41 -15.29 2.38
N GLN A 90 -6.36 -15.98 1.74
CA GLN A 90 -7.80 -15.82 2.03
C GLN A 90 -8.09 -16.11 3.51
N ALA A 91 -7.57 -17.21 4.05
CA ALA A 91 -7.73 -17.57 5.45
C ALA A 91 -7.08 -16.54 6.39
N ALA A 92 -5.85 -16.11 6.09
CA ALA A 92 -5.15 -15.09 6.88
C ALA A 92 -5.89 -13.75 6.89
N ALA A 93 -6.38 -13.31 5.73
CA ALA A 93 -7.17 -12.09 5.60
C ALA A 93 -8.50 -12.18 6.35
N ALA A 94 -9.22 -13.30 6.20
CA ALA A 94 -10.47 -13.54 6.94
C ALA A 94 -10.24 -13.52 8.45
N ALA A 95 -9.20 -14.18 8.95
CA ALA A 95 -8.83 -14.19 10.36
C ALA A 95 -8.51 -12.76 10.86
N ARG A 96 -7.74 -11.98 10.09
CA ARG A 96 -7.38 -10.61 10.45
C ARG A 96 -8.59 -9.68 10.53
N VAL A 97 -9.52 -9.80 9.57
CA VAL A 97 -10.75 -9.01 9.56
C VAL A 97 -11.69 -9.45 10.71
N ALA A 98 -11.77 -10.75 10.99
CA ALA A 98 -12.55 -11.29 12.11
C ALA A 98 -12.01 -10.82 13.47
N GLU A 99 -10.69 -10.81 13.66
CA GLU A 99 -10.03 -10.28 14.87
C GLU A 99 -10.39 -8.81 15.08
N LEU A 100 -10.25 -7.98 14.04
CA LEU A 100 -10.62 -6.56 14.09
C LEU A 100 -12.11 -6.40 14.46
N TRP A 101 -12.98 -7.12 13.76
CA TRP A 101 -14.42 -7.00 13.96
C TRP A 101 -14.83 -7.43 15.37
N GLY A 102 -14.35 -8.59 15.84
CA GLY A 102 -14.57 -9.07 17.20
C GLY A 102 -14.03 -8.10 18.26
N GLY A 103 -12.90 -7.44 17.99
CA GLY A 103 -12.35 -6.38 18.85
C GLY A 103 -13.23 -5.12 18.90
N ILE A 104 -13.88 -4.75 17.80
CA ILE A 104 -14.86 -3.65 17.75
C ILE A 104 -16.12 -4.02 18.54
N LEU A 105 -16.66 -5.23 18.32
CA LEU A 105 -17.87 -5.71 19.00
C LEU A 105 -17.64 -5.83 20.51
N THR A 106 -16.49 -6.34 20.95
CA THR A 106 -16.14 -6.40 22.39
C THR A 106 -16.03 -5.00 23.01
N LYS A 107 -15.54 -4.01 22.28
CA LYS A 107 -15.49 -2.62 22.78
C LYS A 107 -16.89 -2.01 22.89
N TYR A 108 -17.80 -2.33 21.97
CA TYR A 108 -19.19 -1.85 21.99
C TYR A 108 -20.11 -2.65 22.91
N SER A 109 -19.75 -3.86 23.33
CA SER A 109 -20.49 -4.54 24.40
C SER A 109 -20.20 -3.91 25.77
N LEU A 110 -19.02 -3.32 25.95
CA LEU A 110 -18.58 -2.67 27.19
C LEU A 110 -18.92 -1.17 27.26
N ALA A 111 -19.17 -0.52 26.13
CA ALA A 111 -19.44 0.93 26.03
C ALA A 111 -20.63 1.21 25.10
N ALA A 112 -21.23 2.41 25.19
CA ALA A 112 -22.29 2.78 24.24
C ALA A 112 -21.77 2.71 22.79
N PRO A 113 -22.56 2.16 21.84
CA PRO A 113 -22.13 2.06 20.45
C PRO A 113 -21.83 3.45 19.90
N ALA A 114 -20.65 3.61 19.30
CA ALA A 114 -20.30 4.85 18.60
C ALA A 114 -21.10 4.97 17.28
N ALA A 115 -20.92 6.07 16.55
CA ALA A 115 -21.52 6.24 15.22
C ALA A 115 -21.24 5.02 14.32
N GLY A 116 -22.29 4.45 13.72
CA GLY A 116 -22.20 3.27 12.84
C GLY A 116 -22.95 2.03 13.32
N GLY A 117 -23.60 2.07 14.49
CA GLY A 117 -24.45 0.98 14.99
C GLY A 117 -23.67 -0.14 15.72
N PRO A 118 -24.38 -1.05 16.40
CA PRO A 118 -23.76 -2.08 17.25
C PRO A 118 -22.99 -3.16 16.47
N PHE A 119 -23.31 -3.43 15.21
CA PHE A 119 -22.62 -4.44 14.40
C PHE A 119 -21.41 -3.87 13.65
N ALA A 120 -21.31 -2.55 13.50
CA ALA A 120 -20.18 -1.86 12.89
C ALA A 120 -19.87 -2.29 11.44
N ILE A 121 -20.87 -2.70 10.67
CA ILE A 121 -20.70 -3.28 9.32
C ILE A 121 -19.93 -2.32 8.41
N GLU A 122 -20.39 -1.06 8.33
CA GLU A 122 -19.75 -0.08 7.45
C GLU A 122 -18.30 0.20 7.86
N ARG A 123 -18.03 0.20 9.16
CA ARG A 123 -16.71 0.49 9.69
C ARG A 123 -15.71 -0.60 9.32
N VAL A 124 -16.11 -1.87 9.42
CA VAL A 124 -15.25 -3.01 9.06
C VAL A 124 -14.98 -3.04 7.56
N LEU A 125 -16.00 -2.85 6.74
CA LEU A 125 -15.84 -2.81 5.27
C LEU A 125 -14.97 -1.64 4.82
N ALA A 126 -15.20 -0.43 5.36
CA ALA A 126 -14.35 0.73 5.07
C ALA A 126 -12.90 0.52 5.54
N TRP A 127 -12.69 -0.17 6.67
CA TRP A 127 -11.34 -0.53 7.11
C TRP A 127 -10.65 -1.46 6.10
N CYS A 128 -11.36 -2.46 5.56
CA CYS A 128 -10.81 -3.34 4.52
C CYS A 128 -10.40 -2.56 3.27
N GLU A 129 -11.17 -1.54 2.86
CA GLU A 129 -10.79 -0.64 1.76
C GLU A 129 -9.48 0.11 2.06
N THR A 130 -9.36 0.66 3.28
CA THR A 130 -8.12 1.37 3.69
C THR A 130 -6.91 0.47 3.87
N LYS A 131 -7.14 -0.82 4.17
CA LYS A 131 -6.10 -1.81 4.47
C LYS A 131 -5.91 -2.82 3.34
N TYR A 132 -6.42 -2.54 2.15
CA TYR A 132 -6.35 -3.44 1.00
C TYR A 132 -4.93 -3.99 0.77
N THR A 133 -3.93 -3.11 0.64
CA THR A 133 -2.53 -3.53 0.45
C THR A 133 -1.97 -4.29 1.65
N GLU A 134 -2.35 -3.92 2.88
CA GLU A 134 -1.91 -4.64 4.09
C GLU A 134 -2.48 -6.07 4.10
N LEU A 135 -3.73 -6.25 3.69
CA LEU A 135 -4.38 -7.56 3.57
C LEU A 135 -3.69 -8.44 2.54
N LEU A 136 -3.27 -7.88 1.39
CA LEU A 136 -2.52 -8.64 0.37
C LEU A 136 -1.13 -9.07 0.83
N ASN A 137 -0.54 -8.38 1.82
CA ASN A 137 0.81 -8.66 2.34
C ASN A 137 0.79 -9.42 3.68
N LEU A 138 -0.35 -9.99 4.11
CA LEU A 138 -0.42 -10.74 5.35
C LEU A 138 0.44 -12.01 5.33
N VAL A 139 0.64 -12.59 4.15
CA VAL A 139 1.51 -13.75 3.94
C VAL A 139 2.56 -13.36 2.89
N PRO A 140 3.67 -12.71 3.29
CA PRO A 140 4.67 -12.18 2.35
C PRO A 140 5.31 -13.25 1.46
N GLU A 141 5.32 -14.49 1.90
CA GLU A 141 5.88 -15.64 1.16
C GLU A 141 5.12 -15.96 -0.12
N LEU A 142 3.86 -15.51 -0.24
CA LEU A 142 3.01 -15.68 -1.41
C LEU A 142 3.05 -14.48 -2.36
N VAL A 143 3.83 -13.45 -2.04
CA VAL A 143 3.94 -12.23 -2.84
C VAL A 143 5.25 -12.27 -3.61
N GLU A 144 5.16 -12.40 -4.94
CA GLU A 144 6.32 -12.41 -5.81
C GLU A 144 6.41 -11.12 -6.62
N GLY A 145 7.59 -10.49 -6.57
CA GLY A 145 7.84 -9.26 -7.29
C GLY A 145 8.46 -9.54 -8.65
N TYR A 146 7.97 -8.87 -9.68
CA TYR A 146 8.53 -8.91 -11.04
C TYR A 146 8.60 -7.50 -11.62
N ASP A 147 9.37 -7.34 -12.70
CA ASP A 147 9.46 -6.08 -13.40
C ASP A 147 8.41 -6.07 -14.51
N GLY A 148 7.42 -5.19 -14.37
CA GLY A 148 6.37 -5.00 -15.35
C GLY A 148 6.43 -3.60 -15.96
N VAL A 149 5.49 -3.31 -16.85
CA VAL A 149 5.38 -2.00 -17.50
C VAL A 149 4.06 -1.37 -17.08
N ASN A 150 4.08 -0.09 -16.69
CA ASN A 150 2.85 0.64 -16.37
C ASN A 150 2.16 1.15 -17.66
N GLU A 151 1.01 1.81 -17.51
CA GLU A 151 0.23 2.35 -18.65
C GLU A 151 1.02 3.36 -19.52
N VAL A 152 2.13 3.92 -19.01
CA VAL A 152 2.96 4.92 -19.69
C VAL A 152 4.19 4.30 -20.36
N GLY A 153 4.36 2.97 -20.31
CA GLY A 153 5.53 2.31 -20.88
C GLY A 153 6.77 2.32 -19.99
N VAL A 154 6.64 2.73 -18.73
CA VAL A 154 7.75 2.77 -17.76
C VAL A 154 7.83 1.46 -17.00
N THR A 155 9.03 0.90 -16.90
CA THR A 155 9.30 -0.28 -16.08
C THR A 155 9.08 0.06 -14.60
N ILE A 156 8.19 -0.70 -13.94
CA ILE A 156 7.87 -0.59 -12.53
C ILE A 156 7.95 -1.95 -11.85
N ARG A 157 8.20 -1.95 -10.54
CA ARG A 157 8.08 -3.17 -9.75
C ARG A 157 6.59 -3.49 -9.56
N ARG A 158 6.18 -4.68 -9.99
CA ARG A 158 4.83 -5.23 -9.79
C ARG A 158 4.89 -6.46 -8.89
N TYR A 159 3.74 -6.85 -8.37
CA TYR A 159 3.58 -7.95 -7.43
C TYR A 159 2.42 -8.84 -7.88
N CYS A 160 2.69 -10.13 -8.04
CA CYS A 160 1.68 -11.16 -8.23
C CYS A 160 1.56 -12.01 -6.96
N LEU A 161 0.41 -12.68 -6.82
CA LEU A 161 0.19 -13.66 -5.76
C LEU A 161 0.41 -15.06 -6.32
N VAL A 162 1.23 -15.85 -5.65
CA VAL A 162 1.51 -17.24 -6.02
C VAL A 162 0.91 -18.20 -5.02
N ASP A 163 0.38 -19.33 -5.51
CA ASP A 163 -0.09 -20.40 -4.64
C ASP A 163 1.07 -21.37 -4.38
N ARG A 164 1.63 -21.31 -3.16
CA ARG A 164 2.65 -22.28 -2.75
C ARG A 164 1.95 -23.42 -2.04
N ALA A 165 1.85 -24.56 -2.73
CA ALA A 165 1.38 -25.78 -2.11
C ALA A 165 2.24 -26.07 -0.85
N GLU A 166 1.58 -26.20 0.30
CA GLU A 166 2.22 -26.54 1.57
C GLU A 166 2.95 -27.89 1.42
N GLY A 167 4.27 -27.87 1.18
CA GLY A 167 5.12 -29.05 1.15
C GLY A 167 5.91 -29.34 -0.14
N GLY A 168 5.85 -28.47 -1.16
CA GLY A 168 6.65 -28.64 -2.37
C GLY A 168 8.00 -27.92 -2.32
N GLU A 169 9.05 -28.57 -1.80
CA GLU A 169 10.40 -28.24 -2.28
C GLU A 169 10.47 -28.59 -3.77
N GLY A 170 10.38 -27.58 -4.65
CA GLY A 170 10.54 -27.82 -6.08
C GLY A 170 10.01 -26.68 -6.92
N GLY A 171 10.92 -25.91 -7.52
CA GLY A 171 10.59 -24.88 -8.48
C GLY A 171 9.76 -25.41 -9.66
N GLY A 172 8.90 -24.56 -10.17
CA GLY A 172 8.18 -24.78 -11.40
C GLY A 172 7.82 -23.42 -11.96
N GLY A 173 8.69 -22.91 -12.83
CA GLY A 173 8.38 -21.75 -13.64
C GLY A 173 7.09 -22.01 -14.41
N SER A 174 6.21 -21.02 -14.40
CA SER A 174 5.06 -20.96 -15.29
C SER A 174 5.59 -20.88 -16.73
N SER A 175 5.77 -22.04 -17.36
CA SER A 175 5.93 -22.15 -18.81
C SER A 175 4.55 -22.25 -19.40
N SER A 176 4.16 -21.19 -20.09
CA SER A 176 3.03 -21.12 -21.00
C SER A 176 3.08 -22.28 -21.99
N GLU A 177 2.12 -23.21 -21.90
CA GLU A 177 1.79 -24.13 -23.00
C GLU A 177 1.02 -23.32 -24.06
N GLU A 178 1.75 -22.76 -25.02
CA GLU A 178 1.21 -22.52 -26.36
C GLU A 178 1.72 -23.66 -27.25
N GLU A 179 0.87 -24.66 -27.48
CA GLU A 179 1.02 -25.58 -28.61
C GLU A 179 0.49 -24.85 -29.87
N GLU A 180 1.39 -24.36 -30.70
CA GLU A 180 1.13 -24.27 -32.14
C GLU A 180 2.37 -24.73 -32.90
N GLU A 181 2.20 -25.87 -33.58
CA GLU A 181 3.20 -26.56 -34.40
C GLU A 181 3.63 -25.68 -35.59
N GLY A 182 4.94 -25.51 -35.75
CA GLY A 182 5.53 -24.84 -36.90
C GLY A 182 7.00 -25.17 -37.02
N GLU A 183 7.29 -26.31 -37.66
CA GLU A 183 8.63 -26.77 -38.04
C GLU A 183 9.37 -25.69 -38.87
N GLY A 184 10.56 -25.32 -38.43
CA GLY A 184 11.44 -24.40 -39.13
C GLY A 184 12.87 -24.55 -38.63
N GLU A 185 13.60 -25.48 -39.26
CA GLU A 185 15.05 -25.68 -39.11
C GLU A 185 15.81 -24.39 -39.46
N GLY A 186 16.75 -24.01 -38.60
CA GLY A 186 17.61 -22.85 -38.79
C GLY A 186 18.83 -22.90 -37.88
N GLU A 187 19.84 -23.64 -38.32
CA GLU A 187 21.20 -23.64 -37.77
C GLU A 187 21.82 -22.24 -37.88
N GLY A 188 22.52 -21.81 -36.83
CA GLY A 188 23.23 -20.54 -36.79
C GLY A 188 24.17 -20.46 -35.58
N GLU A 189 25.39 -20.95 -35.78
CA GLU A 189 26.56 -20.78 -34.92
C GLU A 189 26.89 -19.29 -34.71
N GLY A 190 27.48 -18.93 -33.55
CA GLY A 190 27.93 -17.55 -33.34
C GLY A 190 28.47 -17.22 -31.94
N GLU A 191 29.66 -17.73 -31.66
CA GLU A 191 30.79 -17.12 -30.93
C GLU A 191 30.65 -16.46 -29.54
N GLU A 192 31.52 -16.98 -28.67
CA GLU A 192 32.07 -16.42 -27.45
C GLU A 192 32.84 -15.10 -27.68
N SER A 193 32.76 -14.14 -26.73
CA SER A 193 33.96 -13.41 -26.30
C SER A 193 33.77 -12.67 -24.96
N SER A 194 34.70 -12.95 -24.03
CA SER A 194 35.51 -11.97 -23.26
C SER A 194 34.77 -10.98 -22.33
N SER A 195 34.74 -11.19 -21.01
CA SER A 195 35.78 -10.95 -19.98
C SER A 195 35.99 -9.48 -19.57
N GLU A 196 35.68 -9.23 -18.28
CA GLU A 196 36.38 -8.34 -17.34
C GLU A 196 36.47 -6.83 -17.62
N GLU A 197 35.72 -6.01 -16.85
CA GLU A 197 36.33 -4.84 -16.20
C GLU A 197 35.53 -4.31 -14.99
N SER A 198 36.26 -4.26 -13.85
CA SER A 198 36.19 -3.31 -12.73
C SER A 198 34.83 -3.03 -12.03
N GLY A 199 34.67 -3.22 -10.72
CA GLY A 199 35.64 -2.94 -9.66
C GLY A 199 35.56 -1.48 -9.21
N GLY A 200 34.43 -1.06 -8.62
CA GLY A 200 34.36 0.26 -7.99
C GLY A 200 32.96 0.72 -7.60
N ARG A 201 32.42 0.22 -6.47
CA ARG A 201 31.31 0.85 -5.69
C ARG A 201 31.05 0.18 -4.34
N ARG A 202 32.10 -0.29 -3.65
CA ARG A 202 32.06 -0.66 -2.22
C ARG A 202 32.93 0.31 -1.43
N LYS A 203 32.33 1.43 -1.03
CA LYS A 203 32.68 2.28 0.13
C LYS A 203 31.84 3.56 0.02
N GLU A 204 30.75 3.61 0.78
CA GLU A 204 29.99 4.79 1.26
C GLU A 204 28.53 4.42 1.55
N ALA A 205 28.30 3.48 2.48
CA ALA A 205 26.98 3.26 3.09
C ALA A 205 27.08 2.67 4.50
N GLU A 206 28.17 2.92 5.21
CA GLU A 206 28.43 2.40 6.56
C GLU A 206 28.70 3.56 7.55
N ALA A 207 27.85 4.59 7.47
CA ALA A 207 27.90 5.74 8.37
C ALA A 207 26.52 6.39 8.51
N LEU A 208 25.53 5.65 9.04
CA LEU A 208 24.29 6.18 9.63
C LEU A 208 23.44 5.02 10.15
N GLY A 209 23.43 4.77 11.46
CA GLY A 209 22.35 3.98 12.05
C GLY A 209 22.61 3.22 13.34
N GLU A 210 23.77 3.32 13.98
CA GLU A 210 23.98 2.73 15.30
C GLU A 210 23.83 3.82 16.37
N ASP A 211 22.59 4.15 16.74
CA ASP A 211 22.21 4.69 18.06
C ASP A 211 20.71 5.02 18.10
N ALA A 212 19.88 4.00 18.31
CA ALA A 212 18.50 4.17 18.74
C ALA A 212 18.06 3.02 19.66
N ARG A 213 18.87 2.69 20.67
CA ARG A 213 18.36 1.99 21.86
C ARG A 213 17.61 3.00 22.71
N ALA A 214 16.27 2.91 22.69
CA ALA A 214 15.43 3.65 23.61
C ALA A 214 15.74 3.24 25.06
N PRO A 215 16.05 4.18 25.98
CA PRO A 215 16.10 3.87 27.39
C PRO A 215 14.68 3.58 27.89
N GLN A 216 14.43 2.33 28.28
CA GLN A 216 13.29 1.97 29.11
C GLN A 216 13.37 2.73 30.44
N GLY A 217 12.28 3.39 30.84
CA GLY A 217 12.05 3.76 32.24
C GLY A 217 11.92 5.24 32.61
N LEU A 218 11.44 6.11 31.73
CA LEU A 218 11.17 7.52 32.10
C LEU A 218 9.68 7.79 32.31
N SER A 219 9.36 8.37 33.47
CA SER A 219 7.99 8.67 33.91
C SER A 219 7.28 9.67 32.97
N LYS A 220 5.94 9.56 32.90
CA LYS A 220 5.05 10.32 32.01
C LYS A 220 5.25 11.85 32.06
N LYS A 221 5.79 12.38 33.16
CA LYS A 221 6.03 13.82 33.36
C LYS A 221 7.33 14.33 32.72
N GLN A 222 8.28 13.47 32.38
CA GLN A 222 9.51 13.86 31.65
C GLN A 222 9.36 13.79 30.13
N GLN A 223 8.44 12.97 29.60
CA GLN A 223 8.17 12.87 28.16
C GLN A 223 7.47 14.12 27.59
N GLU A 224 6.69 14.82 28.41
CA GLU A 224 6.04 16.07 27.99
C GLU A 224 7.04 17.24 27.92
N ALA A 225 8.05 17.27 28.79
CA ALA A 225 9.09 18.29 28.78
C ALA A 225 10.04 18.17 27.57
N SER A 226 10.38 16.96 27.14
CA SER A 226 11.23 16.73 25.96
C SER A 226 10.49 16.98 24.64
N GLY A 227 9.18 16.70 24.59
CA GLY A 227 8.34 16.99 23.42
C GLY A 227 8.15 18.49 23.14
N VAL A 228 8.15 19.32 24.18
CA VAL A 228 8.05 20.79 24.04
C VAL A 228 9.38 21.39 23.59
N ALA A 229 10.52 20.87 24.06
CA ALA A 229 11.85 21.33 23.64
C ALA A 229 12.12 21.05 22.14
N MET A 230 11.78 19.85 21.64
CA MET A 230 11.96 19.51 20.22
C MET A 230 11.04 20.29 19.27
N LYS A 231 9.84 20.69 19.71
CA LYS A 231 8.95 21.53 18.89
C LYS A 231 9.48 22.96 18.74
N LYS A 232 10.15 23.51 19.75
CA LYS A 232 10.74 24.85 19.71
C LYS A 232 11.95 24.90 18.77
N GLU A 233 12.79 23.86 18.78
CA GLU A 233 13.94 23.76 17.87
C GLU A 233 13.55 23.57 16.39
N LYS A 234 12.47 22.81 16.12
CA LYS A 234 11.94 22.64 14.75
C LYS A 234 11.28 23.91 14.18
N LEU A 235 10.79 24.81 15.03
CA LEU A 235 10.22 26.09 14.60
C LEU A 235 11.32 27.13 14.29
N GLU A 236 12.43 27.14 15.03
CA GLU A 236 13.58 28.01 14.72
C GLU A 236 14.31 27.58 13.43
N LYS A 237 14.38 26.28 13.13
CA LYS A 237 14.94 25.78 11.85
C LYS A 237 14.05 26.04 10.62
N LYS A 238 12.79 26.47 10.80
CA LYS A 238 11.84 26.78 9.71
C LYS A 238 11.79 28.25 9.31
N GLN A 239 12.46 29.15 10.03
CA GLN A 239 12.66 30.52 9.54
C GLN A 239 13.86 30.55 8.60
N GLY A 240 13.55 30.43 7.30
CA GLY A 240 14.53 30.40 6.22
C GLY A 240 15.47 31.59 6.24
N THR A 241 16.75 31.31 6.48
CA THR A 241 17.85 32.20 6.17
C THR A 241 17.88 32.39 4.65
N ARG A 242 17.34 33.52 4.17
CA ARG A 242 17.49 33.93 2.77
C ARG A 242 18.98 34.07 2.47
N LEU A 243 19.56 33.12 1.75
CA LEU A 243 20.87 33.29 1.13
C LEU A 243 20.80 34.55 0.26
N ARG A 244 21.50 35.61 0.67
CA ARG A 244 21.70 36.77 -0.18
C ARG A 244 22.48 36.30 -1.41
N LYS A 245 21.86 36.45 -2.58
CA LYS A 245 22.51 36.34 -3.88
C LYS A 245 23.64 37.37 -3.89
N GLN A 246 24.89 36.94 -3.71
CA GLN A 246 26.04 37.79 -4.04
C GLN A 246 26.05 37.92 -5.56
N GLY A 247 25.53 39.04 -6.05
CA GLY A 247 25.67 39.40 -7.47
C GLY A 247 27.14 39.53 -7.82
N ALA A 248 27.50 39.09 -9.02
CA ALA A 248 28.81 39.36 -9.60
C ALA A 248 29.07 40.86 -9.54
N LYS A 249 30.20 41.25 -8.93
CA LYS A 249 30.67 42.64 -8.96
C LYS A 249 30.82 43.03 -10.44
N ALA A 250 30.01 44.00 -10.85
CA ALA A 250 30.16 44.67 -12.13
C ALA A 250 31.56 45.28 -12.20
N ASN A 251 32.41 44.76 -13.08
CA ASN A 251 33.57 45.50 -13.56
C ASN A 251 33.02 46.69 -14.34
N LYS A 252 33.08 47.89 -13.73
CA LYS A 252 32.86 49.14 -14.44
C LYS A 252 33.95 49.24 -15.51
N PHE A 253 33.53 49.26 -16.76
CA PHE A 253 34.37 49.56 -17.90
C PHE A 253 34.65 51.07 -17.83
N ASP A 254 35.85 51.45 -17.38
CA ASP A 254 36.32 52.84 -17.45
C ASP A 254 36.54 53.22 -18.92
N ALA A 255 35.64 54.02 -19.47
CA ALA A 255 35.68 54.51 -20.85
C ALA A 255 36.64 55.71 -21.04
N GLU A 256 37.52 55.99 -20.07
CA GLU A 256 38.41 57.16 -20.07
C GLU A 256 39.90 56.83 -20.28
N ALA A 257 40.21 55.65 -20.85
CA ALA A 257 41.58 55.28 -21.26
C ALA A 257 41.73 54.94 -22.76
N ALA A 258 40.67 55.08 -23.57
CA ALA A 258 40.67 54.74 -24.99
C ALA A 258 40.83 55.96 -25.93
N GLY A 259 41.42 57.05 -25.45
CA GLY A 259 41.54 58.29 -26.21
C GLY A 259 42.86 58.99 -26.00
N LYS A 260 43.97 58.46 -26.56
CA LYS A 260 45.16 59.22 -27.02
C LYS A 260 46.28 58.28 -27.49
N LYS A 261 46.42 58.14 -28.80
CA LYS A 261 47.67 58.04 -29.61
C LYS A 261 47.25 57.63 -31.03
N ALA A 262 46.84 58.57 -31.88
CA ALA A 262 47.72 59.43 -32.68
C ALA A 262 48.62 58.64 -33.66
N ASN A 263 48.05 58.33 -34.83
CA ASN A 263 48.50 58.80 -36.15
C ASN A 263 50.02 58.88 -36.43
N LYS A 264 50.53 57.98 -37.29
CA LYS A 264 51.62 58.20 -38.28
C LYS A 264 51.61 57.00 -39.24
N LYS A 265 50.97 57.10 -40.41
CA LYS A 265 51.50 57.56 -41.72
C LYS A 265 52.80 56.89 -42.18
N ASN A 266 52.73 56.47 -43.44
CA ASN A 266 53.75 56.06 -44.40
C ASN A 266 54.19 54.59 -44.24
N GLY A 267 53.91 53.74 -45.22
CA GLY A 267 54.62 53.71 -46.52
C GLY A 267 55.76 52.70 -46.33
N LEU A 268 55.98 51.69 -47.17
CA LEU A 268 56.18 51.76 -48.60
C LEU A 268 56.67 50.36 -49.04
N LEU A 269 56.25 49.92 -50.24
CA LEU A 269 56.94 49.02 -51.19
C LEU A 269 57.40 47.60 -50.79
N HIS A 270 56.89 46.65 -51.60
CA HIS A 270 57.54 45.51 -52.26
C HIS A 270 58.55 44.62 -51.51
#